data_AF-A0A2J4YVA9-F1
#
_entry.id   AF-A0A2J4YVA9-F1
#
_cell.length_a   1.000
_cell.length_b   1.000
_cell.length_c   1.000
_cell.angle_alpha   90.00
_cell.angle_beta   90.00
_cell.angle_gamma   90.00
#
_symmetry.space_group_name_H-M   'P 1'
#
loop_
_entity.id
_entity.type
_entity.pdbx_description
1 polymer ?
#
loop_
_entity_poly.entity_id
_entity_poly.type
_entity_poly.pdbx_seq_one_letter_code
_entity_poly.pdbx_strand_id
1 'polypeptide(L)'
;MRSLLWVAIMGLCSTPLLAASPQGFSFAHKDWELACDNTGTCRAAGYGATMGEVSVLLTRNAGAAQHVIAVATFAQTERDIPPDATVNLFIDDRDNGPLEAADESHFRFDDTQTAALIQALEHNGKIELALNGERKTLSDAGSSAVFLKMDEFQQRLGTADALLRQGDAGDDNILSAAPAPEIIAAPVIHNAATVALTAKQRQKLRPQLVPLLNSHCDDWQNADIPASERQITATPLDKSHTLIQALCWR
;
A
#
# COMPACT_ATOMS: atom_id res chain seq x y z
N MET A 1 64.14 -19.77 -34.25
CA MET A 1 63.96 -19.85 -32.78
C MET A 1 62.68 -19.11 -32.43
N ARG A 2 61.83 -19.79 -31.65
CA ARG A 2 60.50 -19.37 -31.18
C ARG A 2 60.54 -18.09 -30.35
N SER A 3 59.51 -17.24 -30.46
CA SER A 3 58.80 -16.60 -29.33
C SER A 3 57.75 -15.63 -29.88
N LEU A 4 56.47 -16.01 -29.87
CA LEU A 4 55.47 -15.71 -28.82
C LEU A 4 54.64 -14.48 -29.21
N LEU A 5 53.58 -14.72 -30.00
CA LEU A 5 52.46 -13.80 -30.18
C LEU A 5 51.67 -13.76 -28.87
N TRP A 6 51.77 -12.66 -28.12
CA TRP A 6 50.87 -12.37 -27.01
C TRP A 6 49.59 -11.73 -27.55
N VAL A 7 48.54 -12.55 -27.66
CA VAL A 7 47.17 -12.05 -27.84
C VAL A 7 46.68 -11.56 -26.48
N ALA A 8 46.62 -10.23 -26.31
CA ALA A 8 46.00 -9.62 -25.14
C ALA A 8 44.48 -9.69 -25.30
N ILE A 9 43.86 -10.68 -24.65
CA ILE A 9 42.40 -10.75 -24.50
C ILE A 9 42.01 -9.73 -23.44
N MET A 10 41.55 -8.55 -23.84
CA MET A 10 40.81 -7.65 -22.94
C MET A 10 39.44 -8.28 -22.70
N GLY A 11 39.27 -8.94 -21.56
CA GLY A 11 37.96 -9.34 -21.07
C GLY A 11 37.16 -8.08 -20.73
N LEU A 12 36.11 -7.81 -21.50
CA LEU A 12 35.06 -6.88 -21.08
C LEU A 12 34.31 -7.53 -19.90
N CYS A 13 34.74 -7.24 -18.67
CA CYS A 13 33.87 -7.43 -17.51
C CYS A 13 32.76 -6.39 -17.62
N SER A 14 31.63 -6.78 -18.21
CA SER A 14 30.37 -6.06 -18.08
C SER A 14 29.99 -6.08 -16.59
N THR A 15 30.42 -5.08 -15.83
CA THR A 15 29.86 -4.86 -14.49
C THR A 15 28.38 -4.59 -14.69
N PRO A 16 27.46 -5.42 -14.19
CA PRO A 16 26.05 -5.07 -14.22
C PRO A 16 25.92 -3.75 -13.47
N LEU A 17 25.52 -2.69 -14.19
CA LEU A 17 25.07 -1.46 -13.57
C LEU A 17 23.80 -1.87 -12.81
N LEU A 18 23.92 -2.09 -11.50
CA LEU A 18 22.75 -2.24 -10.64
C LEU A 18 22.06 -0.88 -10.66
N ALA A 19 21.01 -0.76 -11.45
CA ALA A 19 20.14 0.40 -11.39
C ALA A 19 19.64 0.54 -9.94
N ALA A 20 19.72 1.76 -9.39
CA ALA A 20 19.16 2.02 -8.08
C ALA A 20 17.67 1.65 -8.09
N SER A 21 17.18 1.06 -7.01
CA SER A 21 15.76 0.77 -6.86
C SER A 21 14.93 2.03 -7.11
N PRO A 22 13.75 1.92 -7.76
CA PRO A 22 12.85 3.05 -7.92
C PRO A 22 12.57 3.71 -6.58
N GLN A 23 12.58 5.04 -6.54
CA GLN A 23 12.11 5.76 -5.37
C GLN A 23 10.58 5.75 -5.41
N GLY A 24 9.96 5.12 -4.42
CA GLY A 24 8.52 5.14 -4.25
C GLY A 24 7.98 6.56 -3.99
N PHE A 25 6.68 6.73 -4.17
CA PHE A 25 5.99 7.99 -3.91
C PHE A 25 4.54 7.74 -3.50
N SER A 26 3.92 8.77 -2.91
CA SER A 26 2.48 8.83 -2.68
C SER A 26 1.86 10.01 -3.41
N PHE A 27 0.61 9.85 -3.81
CA PHE A 27 -0.19 10.87 -4.49
C PHE A 27 -1.65 10.69 -4.12
N ALA A 28 -2.36 11.77 -3.85
CA ALA A 28 -3.79 11.74 -3.58
C ALA A 28 -4.50 12.79 -4.44
N HIS A 29 -5.67 12.43 -4.97
CA HIS A 29 -6.51 13.33 -5.73
C HIS A 29 -7.97 12.97 -5.52
N LYS A 30 -8.71 13.87 -4.87
CA LYS A 30 -10.13 13.68 -4.51
C LYS A 30 -10.31 12.38 -3.71
N ASP A 31 -11.11 11.44 -4.18
CA ASP A 31 -11.51 10.23 -3.44
C ASP A 31 -10.59 9.04 -3.74
N TRP A 32 -9.41 9.31 -4.29
CA TRP A 32 -8.43 8.32 -4.69
C TRP A 32 -7.03 8.67 -4.22
N GLU A 33 -6.28 7.64 -3.83
CA GLU A 33 -4.85 7.74 -3.50
C GLU A 33 -4.04 6.64 -4.20
N LEU A 34 -2.77 6.91 -4.39
CA LEU A 34 -1.78 6.05 -5.02
C LEU A 34 -0.55 6.01 -4.15
N ALA A 35 -0.05 4.81 -3.89
CA ALA A 35 1.27 4.58 -3.34
C ALA A 35 2.03 3.60 -4.23
N CYS A 36 3.19 4.01 -4.73
CA CYS A 36 4.13 3.11 -5.40
C CYS A 36 5.36 2.92 -4.52
N ASP A 37 5.81 1.67 -4.37
CA ASP A 37 6.93 1.32 -3.50
C ASP A 37 8.25 1.14 -4.29
N ASN A 38 9.32 0.82 -3.56
CA ASN A 38 10.66 0.66 -4.12
C ASN A 38 10.87 -0.64 -4.90
N THR A 39 9.88 -1.52 -4.99
CA THR A 39 9.88 -2.67 -5.92
C THR A 39 9.34 -2.28 -7.29
N GLY A 40 8.75 -1.08 -7.41
CA GLY A 40 8.01 -0.63 -8.58
C GLY A 40 6.52 -0.99 -8.55
N THR A 41 6.05 -1.65 -7.47
CA THR A 41 4.65 -2.03 -7.29
C THR A 41 3.82 -0.82 -6.90
N CYS A 42 2.68 -0.63 -7.55
CA CYS A 42 1.75 0.45 -7.29
C CYS A 42 0.43 -0.07 -6.73
N ARG A 43 -0.12 0.66 -5.77
CA ARG A 43 -1.39 0.41 -5.09
C ARG A 43 -2.24 1.67 -5.15
N ALA A 44 -3.37 1.60 -5.84
CA ALA A 44 -4.35 2.68 -5.93
C ALA A 44 -5.58 2.32 -5.10
N ALA A 45 -5.90 3.13 -4.08
CA ALA A 45 -7.10 2.97 -3.27
C ALA A 45 -8.14 4.01 -3.68
N GLY A 46 -9.36 3.56 -3.93
CA GLY A 46 -10.53 4.40 -4.18
C GLY A 46 -11.57 4.21 -3.08
N TYR A 47 -12.23 5.28 -2.69
CA TYR A 47 -13.21 5.28 -1.59
C TYR A 47 -14.65 5.47 -2.09
N GLY A 48 -15.59 5.01 -1.28
CA GLY A 48 -17.02 5.23 -1.51
C GLY A 48 -17.39 6.71 -1.52
N ALA A 49 -18.47 7.05 -2.24
CA ALA A 49 -19.02 8.40 -2.27
C ALA A 49 -19.50 8.87 -0.87
N THR A 50 -19.87 7.91 -0.02
CA THR A 50 -20.05 8.13 1.42
C THR A 50 -18.80 7.65 2.15
N MET A 51 -18.25 8.52 3.00
CA MET A 51 -17.05 8.22 3.77
C MET A 51 -17.26 6.97 4.64
N GLY A 52 -16.34 6.01 4.52
CA GLY A 52 -16.35 4.81 5.36
C GLY A 52 -17.48 3.83 5.03
N GLU A 53 -17.90 3.70 3.78
CA GLU A 53 -18.80 2.60 3.39
C GLU A 53 -18.08 1.48 2.65
N VAL A 54 -17.29 1.82 1.64
CA VAL A 54 -16.58 0.87 0.79
C VAL A 54 -15.25 1.46 0.32
N SER A 55 -14.27 0.62 0.11
CA SER A 55 -13.04 0.94 -0.59
C SER A 55 -12.69 -0.16 -1.58
N VAL A 56 -11.97 0.22 -2.64
CA VAL A 56 -11.37 -0.72 -3.58
C VAL A 56 -9.87 -0.45 -3.66
N LEU A 57 -9.08 -1.50 -3.54
CA LEU A 57 -7.63 -1.48 -3.72
C LEU A 57 -7.28 -2.15 -5.06
N LEU A 58 -6.67 -1.38 -5.95
CA LEU A 58 -6.10 -1.84 -7.21
C LEU A 58 -4.58 -1.97 -7.05
N THR A 59 -4.01 -3.14 -7.35
CA THR A 59 -2.57 -3.39 -7.25
C THR A 59 -2.01 -3.85 -8.59
N ARG A 60 -0.88 -3.28 -9.02
CA ARG A 60 -0.09 -3.79 -10.17
C ARG A 60 1.39 -3.79 -9.83
N ASN A 61 2.01 -4.96 -9.96
CA ASN A 61 3.47 -5.11 -9.84
C ASN A 61 4.17 -4.40 -11.02
N ALA A 62 5.44 -4.05 -10.83
CA ALA A 62 6.31 -3.65 -11.95
C ALA A 62 6.70 -4.85 -12.83
N GLY A 63 7.19 -4.57 -14.03
CA GLY A 63 7.55 -5.56 -15.05
C GLY A 63 6.48 -5.74 -16.13
N ALA A 64 6.88 -6.34 -17.26
CA ALA A 64 5.99 -6.66 -18.37
C ALA A 64 4.98 -7.76 -18.00
N ALA A 65 3.86 -7.80 -18.74
CA ALA A 65 2.78 -8.78 -18.56
C ALA A 65 2.19 -8.87 -17.12
N GLN A 66 2.25 -7.78 -16.36
CA GLN A 66 1.60 -7.69 -15.05
C GLN A 66 0.19 -7.12 -15.20
N HIS A 67 -0.81 -7.85 -14.71
CA HIS A 67 -2.19 -7.40 -14.67
C HIS A 67 -2.50 -6.65 -13.36
N VAL A 68 -3.56 -5.85 -13.38
CA VAL A 68 -4.12 -5.26 -12.16
C VAL A 68 -4.91 -6.32 -11.40
N ILE A 69 -4.81 -6.31 -10.08
CA ILE A 69 -5.67 -7.09 -9.17
C ILE A 69 -6.53 -6.09 -8.39
N ALA A 70 -7.83 -6.34 -8.31
CA ALA A 70 -8.76 -5.54 -7.53
C ALA A 70 -9.30 -6.31 -6.31
N VAL A 71 -9.39 -5.61 -5.18
CA VAL A 71 -9.98 -6.12 -3.94
C VAL A 71 -10.90 -5.05 -3.37
N ALA A 72 -12.13 -5.41 -3.03
CA ALA A 72 -13.08 -4.59 -2.30
C ALA A 72 -13.00 -4.89 -0.81
N THR A 73 -13.11 -3.83 -0.01
CA THR A 73 -13.26 -3.89 1.44
C THR A 73 -14.43 -2.99 1.82
N PHE A 74 -15.27 -3.45 2.73
CA PHE A 74 -16.28 -2.60 3.34
C PHE A 74 -15.73 -2.08 4.65
N ALA A 75 -16.02 -0.82 4.98
CA ALA A 75 -15.63 -0.33 6.29
C ALA A 75 -16.27 -1.21 7.36
N GLN A 76 -15.63 -1.31 8.52
CA GLN A 76 -16.19 -2.01 9.66
C GLN A 76 -17.55 -1.40 9.98
N THR A 77 -18.62 -2.09 9.54
CA THR A 77 -19.95 -1.88 10.08
C THR A 77 -19.84 -2.06 11.60
N GLU A 78 -20.74 -1.47 12.39
CA GLU A 78 -20.78 -1.67 13.86
C GLU A 78 -20.88 -3.16 14.29
N ARG A 79 -20.96 -4.07 13.32
CA ARG A 79 -21.00 -5.53 13.42
C ARG A 79 -20.09 -6.11 12.35
N ASP A 80 -19.47 -7.24 12.64
CA ASP A 80 -18.65 -7.98 11.68
C ASP A 80 -19.46 -8.37 10.43
N ILE A 81 -18.78 -8.44 9.29
CA ILE A 81 -19.38 -8.94 8.04
C ILE A 81 -19.67 -10.43 8.25
N PRO A 82 -20.91 -10.91 8.03
CA PRO A 82 -21.24 -12.32 8.20
C PRO A 82 -20.38 -13.23 7.30
N PRO A 83 -19.97 -14.43 7.76
CA PRO A 83 -19.18 -15.36 6.93
C PRO A 83 -19.87 -15.83 5.65
N ASP A 84 -21.20 -15.74 5.58
CA ASP A 84 -22.03 -16.07 4.42
C ASP A 84 -22.39 -14.84 3.57
N ALA A 85 -21.76 -13.68 3.84
CA ALA A 85 -22.03 -12.46 3.10
C ALA A 85 -21.66 -12.59 1.62
N THR A 86 -22.54 -12.05 0.77
CA THR A 86 -22.29 -11.97 -0.67
C THR A 86 -22.01 -10.54 -1.07
N VAL A 87 -21.07 -10.36 -1.99
CA VAL A 87 -20.74 -9.08 -2.58
C VAL A 87 -20.90 -9.17 -4.09
N ASN A 88 -21.71 -8.29 -4.69
CA ASN A 88 -21.94 -8.23 -6.13
C ASN A 88 -21.46 -6.90 -6.70
N LEU A 89 -20.87 -6.94 -7.89
CA LEU A 89 -20.47 -5.76 -8.64
C LEU A 89 -21.59 -5.29 -9.58
N PHE A 90 -21.96 -4.03 -9.48
CA PHE A 90 -22.85 -3.37 -10.43
C PHE A 90 -22.13 -2.23 -11.15
N ILE A 91 -22.24 -2.18 -12.48
CA ILE A 91 -21.71 -1.11 -13.33
C ILE A 91 -22.83 -0.65 -14.25
N ASP A 92 -23.18 0.64 -14.16
CA ASP A 92 -24.29 1.26 -14.89
C ASP A 92 -25.59 0.44 -14.74
N ASP A 93 -25.90 0.10 -13.49
CA ASP A 93 -27.05 -0.71 -13.06
C ASP A 93 -27.09 -2.16 -13.60
N ARG A 94 -26.06 -2.61 -14.33
CA ARG A 94 -25.90 -4.00 -14.76
C ARG A 94 -25.16 -4.82 -13.71
N ASP A 95 -25.69 -6.00 -13.40
CA ASP A 95 -25.04 -6.99 -12.52
C ASP A 95 -23.87 -7.66 -13.26
N ASN A 96 -22.66 -7.50 -12.74
CA ASN A 96 -21.42 -8.13 -13.23
C ASN A 96 -21.01 -9.33 -12.38
N GLY A 97 -21.93 -9.84 -11.56
CA GLY A 97 -21.77 -11.06 -10.78
C GLY A 97 -21.14 -10.86 -9.41
N PRO A 98 -21.04 -11.95 -8.64
CA PRO A 98 -20.46 -11.95 -7.31
C PRO A 98 -18.94 -11.82 -7.36
N LEU A 99 -18.37 -11.23 -6.32
CA LEU A 99 -16.94 -11.24 -6.02
C LEU A 99 -16.59 -12.49 -5.19
N GLU A 100 -15.34 -12.94 -5.29
CA GLU A 100 -14.82 -14.06 -4.51
C GLU A 100 -14.36 -13.59 -3.13
N ALA A 101 -14.84 -14.19 -2.04
CA ALA A 101 -14.32 -13.88 -0.71
C ALA A 101 -12.87 -14.40 -0.58
N ALA A 102 -11.94 -13.49 -0.31
CA ALA A 102 -10.53 -13.82 -0.02
C ALA A 102 -10.33 -14.09 1.48
N ASP A 103 -11.01 -13.33 2.33
CA ASP A 103 -11.14 -13.54 3.77
C ASP A 103 -12.45 -12.90 4.28
N GLU A 104 -12.60 -12.76 5.60
CA GLU A 104 -13.80 -12.22 6.27
C GLU A 104 -14.14 -10.77 5.87
N SER A 105 -13.20 -10.02 5.30
CA SER A 105 -13.34 -8.58 5.01
C SER A 105 -12.90 -8.15 3.61
N HIS A 106 -12.29 -9.05 2.84
CA HIS A 106 -11.76 -8.76 1.50
C HIS A 106 -12.45 -9.61 0.44
N PHE A 107 -12.93 -8.94 -0.62
CA PHE A 107 -13.63 -9.55 -1.74
C PHE A 107 -12.89 -9.26 -3.04
N ARG A 108 -12.40 -10.30 -3.69
CA ARG A 108 -11.58 -10.24 -4.89
C ARG A 108 -12.44 -10.23 -6.16
N PHE A 109 -12.07 -9.36 -7.08
CA PHE A 109 -12.61 -9.33 -8.43
C PHE A 109 -11.84 -10.34 -9.30
N ASP A 110 -12.54 -11.00 -10.23
CA ASP A 110 -11.85 -11.73 -11.30
C ASP A 110 -11.26 -10.76 -12.35
N ASP A 111 -10.51 -11.29 -13.32
CA ASP A 111 -9.85 -10.47 -14.35
C ASP A 111 -10.85 -9.70 -15.23
N THR A 112 -12.01 -10.30 -15.51
CA THR A 112 -13.05 -9.67 -16.35
C THR A 112 -13.72 -8.53 -15.58
N GLN A 113 -14.06 -8.76 -14.32
CA GLN A 113 -14.61 -7.77 -13.41
C GLN A 113 -13.62 -6.63 -13.15
N THR A 114 -12.34 -6.94 -12.99
CA THR A 114 -11.27 -5.94 -12.82
C THR A 114 -11.13 -5.05 -14.05
N ALA A 115 -11.14 -5.63 -15.26
CA ALA A 115 -11.11 -4.86 -16.49
C ALA A 115 -12.35 -3.96 -16.65
N ALA A 116 -13.53 -4.50 -16.37
CA ALA A 116 -14.79 -3.73 -16.42
C ALA A 116 -14.80 -2.58 -15.41
N LEU A 117 -14.29 -2.81 -14.20
CA LEU A 117 -14.15 -1.79 -13.17
C LEU A 117 -13.22 -0.65 -13.62
N ILE A 118 -12.05 -0.97 -14.17
CA ILE A 118 -11.10 0.05 -14.65
C ILE A 118 -11.73 0.90 -15.76
N GLN A 119 -12.43 0.27 -16.71
CA GLN A 119 -13.14 1.01 -17.77
C GLN A 119 -14.23 1.93 -17.21
N ALA A 120 -15.00 1.47 -16.22
CA ALA A 120 -16.01 2.29 -15.58
C ALA A 120 -15.38 3.49 -14.85
N LEU A 121 -14.25 3.28 -14.17
CA LEU A 121 -13.50 4.33 -13.47
C LEU A 121 -12.88 5.35 -14.43
N GLU A 122 -12.49 4.95 -15.63
CA GLU A 122 -11.98 5.84 -16.68
C GLU A 122 -13.09 6.71 -17.29
N HIS A 123 -14.29 6.16 -17.48
CA HIS A 123 -15.37 6.80 -18.23
C HIS A 123 -16.47 7.44 -17.38
N ASN A 124 -16.21 7.64 -16.08
CA ASN A 124 -17.17 8.16 -15.11
C ASN A 124 -18.47 7.32 -15.02
N GLY A 125 -18.31 6.00 -15.05
CA GLY A 125 -19.41 5.04 -14.93
C GLY A 125 -19.94 4.95 -13.51
N LYS A 126 -21.22 4.59 -13.36
CA LYS A 126 -21.82 4.37 -12.04
C LYS A 126 -21.38 3.01 -11.51
N ILE A 127 -20.57 2.99 -10.44
CA ILE A 127 -20.04 1.77 -9.84
C ILE A 127 -20.65 1.57 -8.45
N GLU A 128 -21.28 0.41 -8.24
CA GLU A 128 -21.85 0.04 -6.94
C GLU A 128 -21.39 -1.36 -6.54
N LEU A 129 -21.02 -1.53 -5.28
CA LEU A 129 -20.76 -2.82 -4.65
C LEU A 129 -21.89 -3.13 -3.68
N ALA A 130 -22.58 -4.24 -3.89
CA ALA A 130 -23.72 -4.63 -3.08
C ALA A 130 -23.33 -5.68 -2.04
N LEU A 131 -23.27 -5.31 -0.77
CA LEU A 131 -23.08 -6.24 0.35
C LEU A 131 -24.44 -6.74 0.82
N ASN A 132 -24.74 -8.03 0.66
CA ASN A 132 -26.04 -8.62 1.01
C ASN A 132 -27.25 -7.86 0.40
N GLY A 133 -27.06 -7.31 -0.81
CA GLY A 133 -28.07 -6.52 -1.53
C GLY A 133 -28.09 -5.03 -1.20
N GLU A 134 -27.36 -4.57 -0.18
CA GLU A 134 -27.21 -3.14 0.12
C GLU A 134 -26.11 -2.53 -0.76
N ARG A 135 -26.50 -1.64 -1.68
CA ARG A 135 -25.59 -1.01 -2.65
C ARG A 135 -24.83 0.14 -2.03
N LYS A 136 -23.50 0.09 -2.11
CA LYS A 136 -22.58 1.18 -1.77
C LYS A 136 -21.93 1.71 -3.04
N THR A 137 -22.00 3.02 -3.27
CA THR A 137 -21.42 3.64 -4.46
C THR A 137 -19.93 3.86 -4.27
N LEU A 138 -19.11 3.36 -5.19
CA LEU A 138 -17.69 3.70 -5.28
C LEU A 138 -17.55 5.04 -6.02
N SER A 139 -16.76 5.97 -5.48
CA SER A 139 -16.48 7.22 -6.17
C SER A 139 -15.52 7.00 -7.35
N ASP A 140 -15.84 7.58 -8.50
CA ASP A 140 -14.94 7.70 -9.65
C ASP A 140 -14.10 8.99 -9.59
N ALA A 141 -14.38 9.88 -8.64
CA ALA A 141 -13.80 11.20 -8.59
C ALA A 141 -12.30 11.12 -8.26
N GLY A 142 -11.47 11.21 -9.30
CA GLY A 142 -10.01 11.25 -9.20
C GLY A 142 -9.28 9.99 -9.64
N SER A 143 -10.01 8.92 -9.98
CA SER A 143 -9.48 7.65 -10.50
C SER A 143 -8.51 7.86 -11.66
N SER A 144 -8.90 8.65 -12.67
CA SER A 144 -8.10 8.93 -13.86
C SER A 144 -6.77 9.61 -13.54
N ALA A 145 -6.72 10.48 -12.52
CA ALA A 145 -5.49 11.15 -12.12
C ALA A 145 -4.50 10.15 -11.49
N VAL A 146 -5.01 9.23 -10.65
CA VAL A 146 -4.23 8.14 -10.06
C VAL A 146 -3.77 7.14 -11.12
N PHE A 147 -4.62 6.75 -12.06
CA PHE A 147 -4.25 5.85 -13.17
C PHE A 147 -3.15 6.44 -14.05
N LEU A 148 -3.26 7.73 -14.39
CA LEU A 148 -2.21 8.44 -15.12
C LEU A 148 -0.87 8.40 -14.37
N LYS A 149 -0.88 8.68 -13.06
CA LYS A 149 0.33 8.68 -12.22
C LYS A 149 0.95 7.29 -12.09
N MET A 150 0.12 6.26 -12.01
CA MET A 150 0.53 4.87 -11.96
C MET A 150 1.19 4.42 -13.27
N ASP A 151 0.57 4.75 -14.41
CA ASP A 151 1.17 4.48 -15.73
C ASP A 151 2.45 5.29 -15.98
N GLU A 152 2.52 6.56 -15.54
CA GLU A 152 3.73 7.39 -15.60
C GLU A 152 4.90 6.75 -14.85
N PHE A 153 4.67 6.33 -13.61
CA PHE A 153 5.71 5.74 -12.76
C PHE A 153 6.18 4.39 -13.30
N GLN A 154 5.26 3.54 -13.74
CA GLN A 154 5.59 2.23 -14.29
C GLN A 154 6.01 2.28 -15.76
N GLN A 155 6.08 3.47 -16.36
CA GLN A 155 6.51 3.71 -17.74
C GLN A 155 5.63 2.99 -18.78
N ARG A 156 4.31 3.03 -18.55
CA ARG A 156 3.28 2.35 -19.33
C ARG A 156 2.42 3.29 -20.18
N LEU A 157 2.73 4.58 -20.22
CA LEU A 157 1.97 5.50 -21.07
C LEU A 157 2.06 5.10 -22.54
N GLY A 158 0.91 4.90 -23.18
CA GLY A 158 0.83 4.51 -24.59
C GLY A 158 1.05 3.02 -24.86
N THR A 159 1.23 2.16 -23.85
CA THR A 159 1.23 0.71 -24.03
C THR A 159 -0.20 0.19 -24.21
N ALA A 160 -0.35 -1.03 -24.71
CA ALA A 160 -1.67 -1.64 -24.89
C ALA A 160 -2.39 -1.90 -23.54
N ASP A 161 -1.64 -2.06 -22.46
CA ASP A 161 -2.13 -2.35 -21.11
C ASP A 161 -2.05 -1.16 -20.14
N ALA A 162 -1.89 0.05 -20.68
CA ALA A 162 -2.07 1.29 -19.92
C ALA A 162 -3.50 1.36 -19.35
N LEU A 163 -3.65 1.91 -18.14
CA LEU A 163 -4.95 2.05 -17.47
C LEU A 163 -5.78 3.21 -18.02
N LEU A 164 -5.12 4.25 -18.56
CA LEU A 164 -5.82 5.44 -19.06
C LEU A 164 -5.51 5.77 -20.52
N ARG A 165 -4.23 5.80 -20.89
CA ARG A 165 -3.81 6.21 -22.25
C ARG A 165 -3.22 5.03 -22.99
N GLN A 166 -4.10 4.13 -23.42
CA GLN A 166 -3.70 2.97 -24.23
C GLN A 166 -3.15 3.41 -25.60
N GLY A 167 -2.23 2.63 -26.12
CA GLY A 167 -1.62 2.85 -27.44
C GLY A 167 -0.95 1.59 -27.97
N ASP A 168 -0.07 1.77 -28.96
CA ASP A 168 0.65 0.69 -29.66
C ASP A 168 2.13 0.59 -29.27
N ALA A 169 2.56 1.31 -28.22
CA ALA A 169 3.93 1.20 -27.71
C ALA A 169 4.17 -0.22 -27.16
N GLY A 170 5.33 -0.79 -27.48
CA GLY A 170 5.75 -2.08 -26.95
C GLY A 170 6.23 -1.99 -25.50
N ASP A 171 6.48 -3.16 -24.93
CA ASP A 171 6.79 -3.34 -23.50
C ASP A 171 8.25 -3.01 -23.12
N ASP A 172 9.10 -2.68 -24.11
CA ASP A 172 10.55 -2.53 -23.95
C ASP A 172 10.97 -1.46 -22.94
N ASN A 173 10.10 -0.46 -22.71
CA ASN A 173 10.36 0.65 -21.79
C ASN A 173 9.60 0.55 -20.47
N ILE A 174 8.86 -0.55 -20.22
CA ILE A 174 8.15 -0.75 -18.96
C ILE A 174 9.16 -0.88 -17.82
N LEU A 175 8.86 -0.22 -16.70
CA LEU A 175 9.68 -0.29 -15.50
C LEU A 175 9.86 -1.75 -15.07
N SER A 176 11.11 -2.21 -15.02
CA SER A 176 11.43 -3.54 -14.50
C SER A 176 11.21 -3.61 -13.00
N ALA A 177 10.72 -4.75 -12.50
CA ALA A 177 10.58 -4.98 -11.07
C ALA A 177 11.94 -4.95 -10.36
N ALA A 178 12.00 -4.23 -9.25
CA ALA A 178 13.15 -4.28 -8.35
C ALA A 178 12.91 -5.31 -7.24
N PRO A 179 13.94 -6.02 -6.77
CA PRO A 179 13.79 -6.97 -5.67
C PRO A 179 13.39 -6.25 -4.38
N ALA A 180 12.49 -6.86 -3.61
CA ALA A 180 12.18 -6.39 -2.28
C ALA A 180 13.44 -6.42 -1.39
N PRO A 181 13.66 -5.39 -0.55
CA PRO A 181 14.80 -5.38 0.35
C PRO A 181 14.67 -6.51 1.38
N GLU A 182 15.75 -7.24 1.61
CA GLU A 182 15.80 -8.24 2.66
C GLU A 182 15.91 -7.56 4.04
N ILE A 183 14.90 -7.75 4.88
CA ILE A 183 14.90 -7.25 6.26
C ILE A 183 15.39 -8.37 7.18
N ILE A 184 16.62 -8.24 7.67
CA ILE A 184 17.18 -9.17 8.65
C ILE A 184 16.79 -8.69 10.04
N ALA A 185 15.92 -9.44 10.71
CA ALA A 185 15.52 -9.14 12.08
C ALA A 185 16.72 -9.22 13.03
N ALA A 186 16.95 -8.17 13.80
CA ALA A 186 17.97 -8.18 14.84
C ALA A 186 17.57 -9.14 15.99
N PRO A 187 18.52 -9.82 16.64
CA PRO A 187 18.22 -10.62 17.81
C PRO A 187 17.66 -9.73 18.93
N VAL A 188 16.46 -10.06 19.40
CA VAL A 188 15.82 -9.36 20.53
C VAL A 188 15.52 -10.34 21.67
N ILE A 189 15.37 -9.81 22.88
CA ILE A 189 14.90 -10.58 24.03
C ILE A 189 13.44 -10.98 23.77
N HIS A 190 13.21 -12.27 23.57
CA HIS A 190 11.87 -12.81 23.35
C HIS A 190 10.98 -12.57 24.59
N ASN A 191 9.75 -12.10 24.37
CA ASN A 191 8.78 -11.78 25.44
C ASN A 191 9.35 -10.84 26.52
N ALA A 192 10.17 -9.87 26.13
CA ALA A 192 10.68 -8.86 27.04
C ALA A 192 9.53 -8.15 27.77
N ALA A 193 9.65 -8.02 29.10
CA ALA A 193 8.64 -7.37 29.90
C ALA A 193 8.63 -5.86 29.63
N THR A 194 7.45 -5.33 29.30
CA THR A 194 7.19 -3.89 29.19
C THR A 194 6.86 -3.34 30.57
N VAL A 195 7.59 -2.34 31.02
CA VAL A 195 7.41 -1.73 32.35
C VAL A 195 7.29 -0.22 32.27
N ALA A 196 6.59 0.40 33.21
CA ALA A 196 6.58 1.86 33.32
C ALA A 196 8.00 2.38 33.62
N LEU A 197 8.34 3.54 33.05
CA LEU A 197 9.63 4.19 33.34
C LEU A 197 9.80 4.44 34.84
N THR A 198 10.99 4.16 35.39
CA THR A 198 11.35 4.55 36.76
C THR A 198 11.37 6.08 36.92
N ALA A 199 11.28 6.59 38.15
CA ALA A 199 11.34 8.03 38.41
C ALA A 199 12.60 8.70 37.81
N LYS A 200 13.75 8.04 37.92
CA LYS A 200 15.02 8.51 37.35
C LYS A 200 15.00 8.54 35.81
N GLN A 201 14.48 7.49 35.18
CA GLN A 201 14.33 7.46 33.72
C GLN A 201 13.35 8.54 33.24
N ARG A 202 12.21 8.71 33.91
CA ARG A 202 11.25 9.78 33.59
C ARG A 202 11.90 11.15 33.68
N GLN A 203 12.61 11.44 34.77
CA GLN A 203 13.28 12.73 34.92
C GLN A 203 14.28 13.00 33.79
N LYS A 204 15.02 11.97 33.35
CA LYS A 204 16.01 12.08 32.27
C LYS A 204 15.37 12.23 30.88
N LEU A 205 14.32 11.45 30.59
CA LEU A 205 13.77 11.33 29.23
C LEU A 205 12.65 12.32 28.95
N ARG A 206 11.86 12.71 29.96
CA ARG A 206 10.69 13.59 29.78
C ARG A 206 11.00 14.90 29.05
N PRO A 207 12.11 15.62 29.30
CA PRO A 207 12.42 16.84 28.57
C PRO A 207 12.63 16.64 27.07
N GLN A 208 13.03 15.44 26.65
CA GLN A 208 13.25 15.10 25.24
C GLN A 208 11.96 14.54 24.60
N LEU A 209 11.21 13.74 25.35
CA LEU A 209 10.01 13.06 24.83
C LEU A 209 8.79 13.99 24.78
N VAL A 210 8.56 14.82 25.80
CA VAL A 210 7.33 15.63 25.88
C VAL A 210 7.17 16.60 24.72
N PRO A 211 8.21 17.32 24.24
CA PRO A 211 8.07 18.15 23.05
C PRO A 211 7.62 17.35 21.82
N LEU A 212 8.21 16.18 21.59
CA LEU A 212 7.88 15.30 20.46
C LEU A 212 6.45 14.75 20.56
N LEU A 213 6.06 14.30 21.75
CA LEU A 213 4.71 13.80 22.01
C LEU A 213 3.68 14.92 21.83
N ASN A 214 3.95 16.11 22.36
CA ASN A 214 3.05 17.26 22.18
C ASN A 214 2.91 17.69 20.71
N SER A 215 3.93 17.48 19.88
CA SER A 215 3.90 17.90 18.48
C SER A 215 3.33 16.85 17.54
N HIS A 216 3.33 15.57 17.91
CA HIS A 216 3.05 14.45 16.97
C HIS A 216 2.00 13.47 17.49
N CYS A 217 1.54 13.62 18.74
CA CYS A 217 0.58 12.72 19.35
C CYS A 217 -0.64 13.47 19.86
N ASP A 218 -1.73 13.35 19.12
CA ASP A 218 -2.99 14.05 19.39
C ASP A 218 -3.54 13.71 20.78
N ASP A 219 -3.39 12.44 21.20
CA ASP A 219 -3.98 11.94 22.43
C ASP A 219 -3.08 12.01 23.66
N TRP A 220 -1.83 12.47 23.52
CA TRP A 220 -0.88 12.51 24.63
C TRP A 220 -1.39 13.38 25.80
N GLN A 221 -2.08 14.48 25.50
CA GLN A 221 -2.69 15.36 26.50
C GLN A 221 -4.21 15.18 26.65
N ASN A 222 -4.80 14.18 26.00
CA ASN A 222 -6.25 13.96 26.06
C ASN A 222 -6.67 13.58 27.49
N ALA A 223 -7.51 14.43 28.10
CA ALA A 223 -7.96 14.26 29.47
C ALA A 223 -8.97 13.12 29.63
N ASP A 224 -9.65 12.73 28.56
CA ASP A 224 -10.63 11.64 28.54
C ASP A 224 -9.96 10.27 28.59
N ILE A 225 -8.65 10.20 28.28
CA ILE A 225 -7.87 8.97 28.36
C ILE A 225 -7.26 8.85 29.77
N PRO A 226 -7.49 7.72 30.46
CA PRO A 226 -6.92 7.46 31.78
C PRO A 226 -5.40 7.65 31.80
N ALA A 227 -4.89 8.31 32.86
CA ALA A 227 -3.47 8.56 33.01
C ALA A 227 -2.62 7.28 33.08
N SER A 228 -3.23 6.13 33.43
CA SER A 228 -2.61 4.81 33.38
C SER A 228 -2.32 4.33 31.96
N GLU A 229 -3.10 4.78 30.98
CA GLU A 229 -2.94 4.42 29.57
C GLU A 229 -2.01 5.39 28.84
N ARG A 230 -1.90 6.63 29.31
CA ARG A 230 -0.93 7.63 28.83
C ARG A 230 0.43 7.54 29.53
N GLN A 231 0.84 6.33 29.91
CA GLN A 231 2.16 6.10 30.50
C GLN A 231 3.21 5.87 29.43
N ILE A 232 4.41 6.41 29.65
CA ILE A 232 5.59 6.05 28.88
C ILE A 232 6.16 4.76 29.47
N THR A 233 6.32 3.75 28.64
CA THR A 233 6.84 2.44 29.01
C THR A 233 8.21 2.19 28.38
N ALA A 234 8.92 1.22 28.94
CA ALA A 234 10.21 0.75 28.48
C ALA A 234 10.19 -0.77 28.33
N THR A 235 10.73 -1.26 27.22
CA THR A 235 10.89 -2.68 26.92
C THR A 235 12.34 -2.93 26.50
N PRO A 236 13.11 -3.78 27.21
CA PRO A 236 14.48 -4.07 26.81
C PRO A 236 14.47 -4.87 25.51
N LEU A 237 15.18 -4.36 24.50
CA LEU A 237 15.34 -5.06 23.22
C LEU A 237 16.51 -6.04 23.30
N ASP A 238 17.62 -5.60 23.91
CA ASP A 238 18.81 -6.40 24.17
C ASP A 238 19.53 -5.88 25.44
N LYS A 239 20.82 -6.23 25.62
CA LYS A 239 21.62 -5.81 26.79
C LYS A 239 21.95 -4.30 26.82
N SER A 240 21.82 -3.61 25.69
CA SER A 240 22.25 -2.24 25.45
C SER A 240 21.14 -1.31 24.96
N HIS A 241 20.05 -1.84 24.41
CA HIS A 241 18.96 -1.07 23.81
C HIS A 241 17.64 -1.28 24.54
N THR A 242 16.86 -0.21 24.62
CA THR A 242 15.52 -0.21 25.22
C THR A 242 14.58 0.56 24.32
N LEU A 243 13.45 -0.06 23.95
CA LEU A 243 12.35 0.60 23.26
C LEU A 243 11.57 1.44 24.27
N ILE A 244 11.34 2.71 23.94
CA ILE A 244 10.47 3.60 24.69
C ILE A 244 9.17 3.78 23.91
N GLN A 245 8.03 3.51 24.53
CA GLN A 245 6.72 3.59 23.89
C GLN A 245 5.79 4.50 24.69
N ALA A 246 4.91 5.21 23.97
CA ALA A 246 3.84 6.02 24.54
C ALA A 246 2.61 5.92 23.63
N LEU A 247 1.40 6.11 24.19
CA LEU A 247 0.18 6.23 23.41
C LEU A 247 0.21 7.55 22.61
N CYS A 248 -0.08 7.47 21.31
CA CYS A 248 -0.01 8.62 20.41
C CYS A 248 -1.38 9.05 19.87
N TRP A 249 -2.22 8.07 19.53
CA TRP A 249 -3.60 8.24 19.07
C TRP A 249 -4.42 7.00 19.47
N ARG A 250 -5.73 7.17 19.66
CA ARG A 250 -6.70 6.12 19.96
C ARG A 250 -8.02 6.34 19.25
#